data_AF-A0A9D6E3P6-F1
#
_entry.id   AF-A0A9D6E3P6-F1
#
_cell.length_a   1.000
_cell.length_b   1.000
_cell.length_c   1.000
_cell.angle_alpha   90.00
_cell.angle_beta   90.00
_cell.angle_gamma   90.00
#
_symmetry.space_group_name_H-M   'P 1'
#
loop_
_entity.id
_entity.type
_entity.pdbx_description
1 polymer ?
#
loop_
_entity_poly.entity_id
_entity_poly.type
_entity_poly.pdbx_seq_one_letter_code
_entity_poly.pdbx_strand_id
1 'polypeptide(L)'
;LKRLGLTLFTPPAYQLPMLHVINIPAGVEDVKVRRALLDRGIEIAGGFGPLQGKTWRVGLMGHNAHEQAVDTLLAALDEVLREQGVK
;
A
#
# COMPACT_ATOMS: atom_id res chain seq x y z
N LEU A 1 -2.78 -8.05 3.90
CA LEU A 1 -3.82 -6.99 3.74
C LEU A 1 -4.98 -7.12 4.73
N LYS A 2 -5.74 -8.24 4.75
CA LYS A 2 -6.89 -8.42 5.68
C LYS A 2 -6.53 -8.18 7.16
N ARG A 3 -5.39 -8.70 7.62
CA ARG A 3 -4.84 -8.44 8.97
C ARG A 3 -4.66 -6.94 9.27
N LEU A 4 -4.38 -6.14 8.25
CA LEU A 4 -4.20 -4.71 8.38
C LEU A 4 -5.51 -3.92 8.23
N GLY A 5 -6.66 -4.58 8.01
CA GLY A 5 -7.93 -3.91 7.69
C GLY A 5 -7.98 -3.30 6.29
N LEU A 6 -7.01 -3.62 5.42
CA LEU A 6 -6.91 -3.06 4.07
C LEU A 6 -7.64 -3.91 3.05
N THR A 7 -8.27 -3.25 2.07
CA THR A 7 -9.00 -3.88 0.96
C THR A 7 -8.33 -3.56 -0.38
N LEU A 8 -8.58 -4.41 -1.38
CA LEU A 8 -8.12 -4.16 -2.74
C LEU A 8 -9.20 -3.41 -3.52
N PHE A 9 -8.78 -2.46 -4.34
CA PHE A 9 -9.64 -1.75 -5.28
C PHE A 9 -10.14 -2.69 -6.38
N THR A 10 -9.27 -3.59 -6.86
CA THR A 10 -9.56 -4.47 -8.00
C THR A 10 -10.38 -5.69 -7.55
N PRO A 11 -11.50 -6.02 -8.23
CA PRO A 11 -12.25 -7.23 -7.96
C PRO A 11 -11.40 -8.49 -8.18
N PRO A 12 -11.62 -9.58 -7.42
CA PRO A 12 -10.79 -10.80 -7.49
C PRO A 12 -10.55 -11.34 -8.91
N ALA A 13 -11.57 -11.29 -9.77
CA ALA A 13 -11.48 -11.79 -11.15
C ALA A 13 -10.52 -10.99 -12.06
N TYR A 14 -10.11 -9.79 -11.66
CA TYR A 14 -9.27 -8.89 -12.47
C TYR A 14 -7.94 -8.53 -11.79
N GLN A 15 -7.59 -9.23 -10.71
CA GLN A 15 -6.35 -8.98 -9.97
C GLN A 15 -5.13 -9.50 -10.74
N LEU A 16 -4.06 -8.71 -10.75
CA LEU A 16 -2.76 -9.13 -11.27
C LEU A 16 -1.89 -9.65 -10.13
N PRO A 17 -1.20 -10.79 -10.28
CA PRO A 17 -0.31 -11.31 -9.24
C PRO A 17 0.84 -10.35 -8.88
N MET A 18 1.29 -9.56 -9.86
CA MET A 18 2.45 -8.69 -9.75
C MET A 18 2.13 -7.24 -9.36
N LEU A 19 0.84 -6.86 -9.28
CA LEU A 19 0.44 -5.49 -8.97
C LEU A 19 -0.86 -5.47 -8.16
N HIS A 20 -0.76 -4.96 -6.95
CA HIS A 20 -1.88 -4.86 -6.02
C HIS A 20 -2.30 -3.41 -5.83
N VAL A 21 -3.56 -3.10 -6.14
CA VAL A 21 -4.15 -1.78 -5.92
C VAL A 21 -4.93 -1.81 -4.62
N ILE A 22 -4.43 -1.12 -3.60
CA ILE A 22 -4.96 -1.10 -2.23
C ILE A 22 -5.80 0.16 -2.05
N ASN A 23 -7.00 0.04 -1.50
CA ASN A 23 -7.81 1.20 -1.12
C ASN A 23 -7.19 1.89 0.11
N ILE A 24 -7.09 3.21 0.05
CA ILE A 24 -6.66 4.04 1.19
C ILE A 24 -7.82 4.09 2.19
N PRO A 25 -7.60 3.72 3.47
CA PRO A 25 -8.63 3.81 4.50
C PRO A 25 -9.11 5.25 4.72
N ALA A 26 -10.35 5.40 5.16
CA ALA A 26 -10.88 6.71 5.54
C ALA A 26 -10.01 7.35 6.63
N GLY A 27 -9.73 8.65 6.50
CA GLY A 27 -8.90 9.41 7.45
C GLY A 27 -7.39 9.30 7.22
N VAL A 28 -6.93 8.42 6.32
CA VAL A 28 -5.51 8.33 5.96
C VAL A 28 -5.18 9.31 4.83
N GLU A 29 -4.09 10.05 4.97
CA GLU A 29 -3.60 10.93 3.90
C GLU A 29 -2.53 10.23 3.04
N ASP A 30 -2.83 10.03 1.75
CA ASP A 30 -1.96 9.35 0.77
C ASP A 30 -0.50 9.82 0.85
N VAL A 31 -0.28 11.12 0.66
CA VAL A 31 1.08 11.69 0.51
C VAL A 31 1.89 11.48 1.78
N LYS A 32 1.27 11.64 2.96
CA LYS A 32 1.96 11.40 4.24
C LYS A 32 2.41 9.96 4.38
N VAL A 33 1.53 8.99 4.06
CA VAL A 33 1.89 7.56 4.15
C VAL A 33 3.03 7.24 3.19
N ARG A 34 2.90 7.65 1.92
CA ARG A 34 3.94 7.35 0.91
C ARG A 34 5.26 8.01 1.24
N ARG A 35 5.26 9.23 1.79
CA ARG A 35 6.48 9.89 2.24
C ARG A 35 7.12 9.13 3.41
N ALA A 36 6.35 8.76 4.43
CA ALA A 36 6.87 8.01 5.57
C ALA A 36 7.45 6.65 5.17
N LEU A 37 6.83 5.95 4.21
CA LEU A 37 7.39 4.71 3.66
C LEU A 37 8.67 4.97 2.87
N LEU A 38 8.70 6.02 2.04
CA LEU A 38 9.89 6.40 1.28
C LEU A 38 11.07 6.74 2.19
N ASP A 39 10.82 7.43 3.30
CA ASP A 39 11.84 7.76 4.30
C ASP A 39 12.41 6.49 4.99
N ARG A 40 11.66 5.39 4.95
CA ARG A 40 12.07 4.03 5.39
C ARG A 40 12.69 3.21 4.25
N GLY A 41 12.93 3.81 3.08
CA GLY A 41 13.51 3.15 1.91
C GLY A 41 12.51 2.34 1.08
N ILE A 42 11.21 2.49 1.31
CA ILE A 42 10.16 1.72 0.65
C ILE A 42 9.31 2.64 -0.23
N GLU A 43 9.41 2.47 -1.54
CA GLU A 43 8.61 3.23 -2.48
C GLU A 43 7.35 2.47 -2.91
N ILE A 44 6.18 3.12 -2.75
CA ILE A 44 4.92 2.68 -3.36
C ILE A 44 4.32 3.85 -4.14
N ALA A 45 3.52 3.53 -5.16
CA ALA A 45 2.93 4.57 -6.00
C ALA A 45 1.50 4.90 -5.57
N GLY A 46 1.11 6.17 -5.70
CA GLY A 46 -0.28 6.58 -5.54
C GLY A 46 -1.14 6.22 -6.75
N GLY A 47 -2.45 6.38 -6.59
CA GLY A 47 -3.40 6.45 -7.69
C GLY A 47 -3.28 7.77 -8.46
N PHE A 48 -3.81 7.78 -9.67
CA PHE A 48 -3.83 8.96 -10.55
C PHE A 48 -5.25 9.29 -10.99
N GLY A 49 -5.47 10.54 -11.42
CA GLY A 49 -6.76 11.00 -11.93
C GLY A 49 -7.89 10.69 -10.94
N PRO A 50 -8.95 9.96 -11.34
CA PRO A 50 -10.07 9.63 -10.46
C PRO A 50 -9.71 8.87 -9.17
N LEU A 51 -8.54 8.21 -9.14
CA LEU A 51 -8.02 7.42 -8.03
C LEU A 51 -6.97 8.16 -7.18
N GLN A 52 -6.63 9.40 -7.54
CA GLN A 52 -5.69 10.21 -6.77
C GLN A 52 -6.19 10.39 -5.34
N GLY A 53 -5.31 10.11 -4.36
CA GLY A 53 -5.66 10.16 -2.93
C GLY A 53 -6.59 9.05 -2.44
N LYS A 54 -6.95 8.07 -3.28
CA LYS A 54 -7.89 6.99 -2.92
C LYS A 54 -7.27 5.60 -2.94
N THR A 55 -6.18 5.40 -3.67
CA THR A 55 -5.54 4.08 -3.80
C THR A 55 -4.02 4.17 -3.73
N TRP A 56 -3.38 3.12 -3.23
CA TRP A 56 -1.96 2.84 -3.44
C TRP A 56 -1.77 1.68 -4.41
N ARG A 57 -0.62 1.65 -5.09
CA ARG A 57 -0.20 0.59 -6.00
C ARG A 57 1.11 0.00 -5.49
N VAL A 58 1.07 -1.29 -5.18
CA VAL A 58 2.20 -2.07 -4.69
C VAL A 58 2.60 -3.08 -5.76
N GLY A 59 3.81 -2.91 -6.31
CA GLY A 59 4.38 -3.82 -7.30
C GLY A 59 5.18 -4.95 -6.64
N LEU A 60 4.91 -6.18 -7.05
CA LEU A 60 5.67 -7.38 -6.71
C LEU A 60 6.24 -7.95 -8.00
N MET A 61 7.34 -7.36 -8.47
CA MET A 61 7.92 -7.62 -9.79
C MET A 61 9.43 -7.85 -9.67
N GLY A 62 9.95 -8.83 -10.41
CA GLY A 62 11.39 -9.09 -10.51
C GLY A 62 12.02 -9.32 -9.13
N HIS A 63 13.07 -8.56 -8.83
CA HIS A 63 13.83 -8.70 -7.58
C HIS A 63 12.99 -8.51 -6.32
N ASN A 64 11.91 -7.71 -6.37
CA ASN A 64 11.08 -7.44 -5.18
C ASN A 64 9.94 -8.46 -4.99
N ALA A 65 9.81 -9.47 -5.87
CA ALA A 65 8.76 -10.47 -5.82
C ALA A 65 9.11 -11.64 -4.88
N HIS A 66 9.45 -11.36 -3.62
CA HIS A 66 9.72 -12.37 -2.60
C HIS A 66 9.10 -11.99 -1.24
N GLU A 67 8.92 -13.00 -0.38
CA GLU A 67 8.20 -12.87 0.88
C GLU A 67 8.79 -11.80 1.81
N GLN A 68 10.12 -11.76 1.97
CA GLN A 68 10.77 -10.78 2.84
C GLN A 68 10.48 -9.32 2.45
N ALA A 69 10.37 -9.01 1.15
CA ALA A 69 10.02 -7.67 0.68
C ALA A 69 8.56 -7.33 1.02
N VAL A 70 7.67 -8.31 0.86
CA VAL A 70 6.26 -8.19 1.25
C VAL A 70 6.12 -7.96 2.75
N ASP A 71 6.83 -8.74 3.57
CA ASP A 71 6.77 -8.63 5.03
C ASP A 71 7.31 -7.29 5.51
N THR A 72 8.44 -6.84 4.95
CA THR A 72 9.03 -5.52 5.24
C THR A 72 8.06 -4.40 4.94
N LEU A 73 7.42 -4.43 3.75
CA LEU A 73 6.41 -3.46 3.38
C LEU A 73 5.20 -3.49 4.32
N LEU A 74 4.67 -4.68 4.63
CA LEU A 74 3.47 -4.80 5.46
C LEU A 74 3.72 -4.36 6.90
N ALA A 75 4.91 -4.61 7.45
CA ALA A 75 5.31 -4.14 8.77
C ALA A 75 5.43 -2.61 8.81
N ALA A 76 6.18 -2.04 7.86
CA ALA A 76 6.33 -0.58 7.76
C ALA A 76 4.99 0.13 7.54
N LEU A 77 4.11 -0.44 6.70
CA LEU A 77 2.78 0.12 6.47
C LEU A 77 1.90 0.08 7.72
N ASP A 78 1.95 -0.99 8.53
CA ASP A 78 1.19 -1.05 9.78
C ASP A 78 1.67 0.01 10.78
N GLU A 79 2.98 0.18 10.93
CA GLU A 79 3.57 1.21 11.80
C GLU A 79 3.16 2.62 11.36
N VAL A 80 3.31 2.94 10.07
CA VAL A 80 2.93 4.26 9.53
C VAL A 80 1.43 4.54 9.70
N LEU A 81 0.57 3.54 9.55
CA LEU A 81 -0.87 3.72 9.76
C LEU A 81 -1.22 3.99 11.24
N ARG A 82 -0.50 3.40 12.18
CA ARG A 82 -0.64 3.69 13.63
C ARG A 82 -0.13 5.09 13.98
N GLU A 83 1.01 5.49 13.43
CA GLU A 83 1.57 6.85 13.61
C GLU A 83 0.61 7.94 13.13
N GLN A 84 -0.21 7.65 12.10
CA GLN A 84 -1.24 8.56 11.61
C GLN A 84 -2.58 8.49 12.37
N GLY A 85 -2.66 7.69 13.45
CA GLY A 85 -3.85 7.61 14.30
C GLY A 85 -5.04 6.88 13.66
N VAL A 86 -4.79 6.07 12.63
CA VAL A 86 -5.84 5.30 11.93
C VAL A 86 -5.96 3.88 12.50
N LYS A 87 -5.12 3.52 13.48
CA LYS A 87 -5.19 2.30 14.28
C LYS A 87 -4.70 2.52 15.69
#